data_AF-A0A8J6UVK3-F1
#
_entry.id   AF-A0A8J6UVK3-F1
#
_cell.length_a   1.000
_cell.length_b   1.000
_cell.length_c   1.000
_cell.angle_alpha   90.00
_cell.angle_beta   90.00
_cell.angle_gamma   90.00
#
_symmetry.space_group_name_H-M   'P 1'
#
loop_
_entity.id
_entity.type
_entity.pdbx_description
1 polymer ?
#
loop_
_entity_poly.entity_id
_entity_poly.type
_entity_poly.pdbx_seq_one_letter_code
_entity_poly.pdbx_strand_id
1 'polypeptide(L)'
;MVDLSRYKFAHRPSSISVQRDRGFTLIELMVVVVILGVLATVALPSFLNQAARSKQARALKYVGTVNRAQQAFFVEHSRFATSTDELGFARENAPPDYTYTMTAGGAGLEITSTQAMPTNPALRGYAGVVFATVDPNGLARLGTAICQGSTAGVPAPTPIAVAGQVQIANCNTL
;
A
#
# COMPACT_ATOMS: atom_id res chain seq x y z
N MET A 1 -6.86 25.65 81.15
CA MET A 1 -7.77 24.59 80.68
C MET A 1 -7.91 24.81 79.19
N VAL A 2 -7.01 24.30 78.35
CA VAL A 2 -7.03 22.92 77.86
C VAL A 2 -5.61 22.36 77.76
N ASP A 3 -5.50 21.14 78.26
CA ASP A 3 -4.31 20.31 78.36
C ASP A 3 -3.92 19.75 76.98
N LEU A 4 -2.68 20.00 76.53
CA LEU A 4 -2.10 19.47 75.29
C LEU A 4 -1.37 18.13 75.53
N SER A 5 -1.71 17.41 76.59
CA SER A 5 -1.35 16.02 76.76
C SER A 5 -1.98 15.18 75.65
N ARG A 6 -1.14 14.42 74.94
CA ARG A 6 -1.45 13.30 74.03
C ARG A 6 -1.39 13.54 72.51
N TYR A 7 -0.24 13.96 72.00
CA TYR A 7 0.19 13.51 70.67
C TYR A 7 1.59 12.90 70.73
N LYS A 8 1.69 11.75 71.40
CA LYS A 8 2.89 10.91 71.36
C LYS A 8 2.81 10.02 70.11
N PHE A 9 3.26 10.56 68.98
CA PHE A 9 3.33 9.86 67.71
C PHE A 9 4.46 8.80 67.79
N ALA A 10 4.11 7.58 68.19
CA ALA A 10 5.04 6.46 68.20
C ALA A 10 5.35 6.05 66.75
N HIS A 11 6.44 6.58 66.19
CA HIS A 11 7.07 6.04 64.98
C HIS A 11 7.60 4.64 65.29
N ARG A 12 6.84 3.60 64.93
CA ARG A 12 7.40 2.26 64.74
C ARG A 12 8.21 2.32 63.44
N PRO A 13 9.55 2.14 63.45
CA PRO A 13 10.28 1.94 62.22
C PRO A 13 9.81 0.62 61.61
N SER A 14 9.04 0.68 60.53
CA SER A 14 8.81 -0.47 59.67
C SER A 14 10.15 -0.86 59.07
N SER A 15 10.69 -2.00 59.50
CA SER A 15 11.86 -2.61 58.87
C SER A 15 11.51 -2.93 57.42
N ILE A 16 11.88 -2.06 56.49
CA ILE A 16 11.84 -2.36 55.06
C ILE A 16 12.88 -3.45 54.84
N SER A 17 12.42 -4.70 54.81
CA SER A 17 13.25 -5.82 54.38
C SER A 17 13.50 -5.65 52.89
N VAL A 18 14.67 -5.10 52.55
CA VAL A 18 15.16 -5.05 51.17
C VAL A 18 15.26 -6.49 50.68
N GLN A 19 14.30 -6.93 49.87
CA GLN A 19 14.44 -8.17 49.13
C GLN A 19 15.64 -8.00 48.21
N ARG A 20 16.60 -8.93 48.32
CA ARG A 20 17.74 -8.95 47.40
C ARG A 20 17.20 -9.33 46.03
N ASP A 21 17.02 -8.34 45.15
CA ASP A 21 16.79 -8.59 43.73
C ASP A 21 17.93 -9.45 43.21
N ARG A 22 17.61 -10.69 42.83
CA ARG A 22 18.57 -11.56 42.15
C ARG A 22 18.76 -10.98 40.76
N GLY A 23 19.92 -10.37 40.51
CA GLY A 23 20.29 -9.88 39.19
C GLY A 23 20.39 -11.04 38.18
N PHE A 24 19.97 -10.78 36.94
CA PHE A 24 20.16 -11.70 35.82
C PHE A 24 21.63 -12.05 35.65
N THR A 25 21.92 -13.32 35.38
CA THR A 25 23.30 -13.74 35.15
C THR A 25 23.75 -13.33 33.74
N LEU A 26 25.02 -12.97 33.57
CA LEU A 26 25.56 -12.57 32.25
C LEU A 26 25.42 -13.70 31.21
N ILE A 27 25.54 -14.95 31.65
CA ILE A 27 25.38 -16.13 30.79
C ILE A 27 23.93 -16.32 30.32
N GLU A 28 22.95 -16.01 31.15
CA GLU A 28 21.53 -16.10 30.82
C GLU A 28 21.16 -15.09 29.73
N LEU A 29 21.73 -13.89 29.80
CA LEU A 29 21.57 -12.90 28.74
C LEU A 29 22.34 -13.28 27.45
N MET A 30 23.51 -13.90 27.56
CA MET A 30 24.26 -14.38 26.38
C MET A 30 23.49 -15.43 25.58
N VAL A 31 22.90 -16.43 26.23
CA VAL A 31 22.13 -17.47 25.53
C VAL A 31 20.89 -16.86 24.85
N VAL A 32 20.23 -15.89 25.49
CA VAL A 32 19.07 -15.22 24.91
C VAL A 32 19.42 -14.46 23.64
N VAL A 33 20.50 -13.66 23.65
CA VAL A 33 20.89 -12.91 22.43
C VAL A 33 21.37 -13.83 21.32
N VAL A 34 21.98 -14.98 21.65
CA VAL A 34 22.35 -16.01 20.67
C VAL A 34 21.11 -16.59 20.00
N ILE A 35 20.08 -16.98 20.78
CA ILE A 35 18.84 -17.52 20.22
C ILE A 35 18.11 -16.46 19.39
N LEU A 36 18.02 -15.22 19.87
CA LEU A 36 17.41 -14.11 19.12
C LEU A 36 18.14 -13.84 17.79
N GLY A 37 19.47 -13.95 17.76
CA GLY A 37 20.26 -13.81 16.54
C GLY A 37 19.93 -14.87 15.48
N VAL A 38 19.75 -16.13 15.88
CA VAL A 38 19.36 -17.22 14.98
C VAL A 38 17.96 -16.97 14.41
N LEU A 39 16.99 -16.61 15.28
CA LEU A 39 15.62 -16.34 14.86
C LEU A 39 15.53 -15.13 13.91
N ALA A 40 16.27 -14.05 14.19
CA ALA A 40 16.27 -12.85 13.36
C ALA A 40 16.74 -13.14 11.93
N THR A 41 17.75 -14.01 11.77
CA THR A 41 18.32 -14.35 10.45
C THR A 41 17.30 -15.06 9.55
N VAL A 42 16.47 -15.94 10.12
CA VAL A 42 15.42 -16.66 9.37
C VAL A 42 14.20 -15.77 9.11
N ALA A 43 13.82 -14.94 10.09
CA ALA A 43 12.59 -14.14 10.02
C ALA A 43 12.71 -12.91 9.11
N LEU A 44 13.87 -12.23 9.12
CA LEU A 44 14.07 -10.98 8.41
C LEU A 44 13.82 -11.04 6.88
N PRO A 45 14.36 -12.02 6.11
CA PRO A 45 14.12 -12.05 4.66
C PRO A 45 12.63 -12.25 4.32
N SER A 46 11.91 -13.04 5.11
CA SER A 46 10.47 -13.23 4.96
C SER A 46 9.70 -11.94 5.24
N PHE A 47 10.06 -11.23 6.31
CA PHE A 47 9.43 -9.95 6.66
C PHE A 47 9.62 -8.90 5.55
N LEU A 48 10.82 -8.80 4.99
CA LEU A 48 11.12 -7.85 3.90
C LEU A 48 10.30 -8.16 2.63
N ASN A 49 10.13 -9.45 2.28
CA ASN A 49 9.29 -9.85 1.14
C ASN A 49 7.81 -9.53 1.39
N GLN A 50 7.29 -9.78 2.60
CA GLN A 50 5.92 -9.43 2.95
C GLN A 50 5.68 -7.92 2.89
N ALA A 51 6.63 -7.11 3.36
CA ALA A 51 6.56 -5.66 3.23
C ALA A 51 6.52 -5.22 1.75
N ALA A 52 7.36 -5.80 0.89
CA ALA A 52 7.36 -5.51 -0.54
C ALA A 52 6.02 -5.89 -1.22
N ARG A 53 5.45 -7.06 -0.88
CA ARG A 53 4.13 -7.48 -1.37
C ARG A 53 3.01 -6.55 -0.89
N SER A 54 3.08 -6.06 0.35
CA SER A 54 2.12 -5.09 0.87
C SER A 54 2.13 -3.78 0.07
N LYS A 55 3.33 -3.28 -0.26
CA LYS A 55 3.50 -2.09 -1.10
C LYS A 55 2.89 -2.28 -2.50
N GLN A 56 3.19 -3.42 -3.13
CA GLN A 56 2.62 -3.80 -4.42
C GLN A 56 1.10 -3.94 -4.39
N ALA A 57 0.54 -4.57 -3.35
CA ALA A 57 -0.90 -4.71 -3.17
C ALA A 57 -1.61 -3.36 -2.99
N ARG A 58 -1.00 -2.42 -2.25
CA ARG A 58 -1.50 -1.05 -2.13
C ARG A 58 -1.53 -0.35 -3.48
N ALA A 59 -0.47 -0.50 -4.28
CA ALA A 59 -0.41 0.10 -5.60
C ALA A 59 -1.48 -0.46 -6.55
N LEU A 60 -1.62 -1.79 -6.57
CA LEU A 60 -2.66 -2.48 -7.34
C LEU A 60 -4.07 -2.01 -6.94
N LYS A 61 -4.33 -1.93 -5.62
CA LYS A 61 -5.61 -1.44 -5.09
C LYS A 61 -5.87 0.01 -5.51
N TYR A 62 -4.85 0.86 -5.47
CA TYR A 62 -4.97 2.25 -5.89
C TYR A 62 -5.33 2.36 -7.36
N VAL A 63 -4.62 1.66 -8.25
CA VAL A 63 -4.94 1.60 -9.69
C VAL A 63 -6.37 1.11 -9.93
N GLY A 64 -6.80 0.05 -9.24
CA GLY A 64 -8.17 -0.45 -9.34
C GLY A 64 -9.22 0.56 -8.84
N THR A 65 -8.88 1.37 -7.84
CA THR A 65 -9.76 2.43 -7.33
C THR A 65 -9.89 3.56 -8.36
N VAL A 66 -8.78 3.98 -8.98
CA VAL A 66 -8.80 4.97 -10.07
C VAL A 66 -9.63 4.47 -11.26
N ASN A 67 -9.52 3.20 -11.62
CA ASN A 67 -10.33 2.63 -12.70
C ASN A 67 -11.84 2.72 -12.39
N ARG A 68 -12.26 2.39 -11.16
CA ARG A 68 -13.67 2.50 -10.75
C ARG A 68 -14.14 3.95 -10.74
N ALA A 69 -13.30 4.87 -10.29
CA ALA A 69 -13.61 6.29 -10.32
C ALA A 69 -13.78 6.81 -11.75
N GLN A 70 -12.92 6.38 -12.67
CA GLN A 70 -13.04 6.71 -14.09
C GLN A 70 -14.34 6.17 -14.71
N GLN A 71 -14.76 4.96 -14.35
CA GLN A 71 -16.05 4.42 -14.78
C GLN A 71 -17.22 5.25 -14.26
N ALA A 72 -17.21 5.61 -12.97
CA ALA A 72 -18.25 6.45 -12.39
C ALA A 72 -18.29 7.83 -13.05
N PHE A 73 -17.12 8.45 -13.24
CA PHE A 73 -16.99 9.74 -13.91
C PHE A 73 -17.53 9.70 -15.34
N PHE A 74 -17.28 8.62 -16.08
CA PHE A 74 -17.83 8.43 -17.43
C PHE A 74 -19.35 8.32 -17.44
N VAL A 75 -19.95 7.64 -16.45
CA VAL A 75 -21.42 7.55 -16.36
C VAL A 75 -22.06 8.92 -16.15
N GLU A 76 -21.38 9.82 -15.44
CA GLU A 76 -21.87 11.16 -15.15
C GLU A 76 -21.60 12.16 -16.29
N HIS A 77 -20.42 12.10 -16.92
CA HIS A 77 -19.94 13.12 -17.85
C HIS A 77 -19.84 12.64 -19.30
N SER A 78 -20.14 11.36 -19.57
CA SER A 78 -19.98 10.70 -20.88
C SER A 78 -18.59 10.85 -21.50
N ARG A 79 -17.57 11.02 -20.65
CA ARG A 79 -16.16 11.08 -21.02
C ARG A 79 -15.28 10.64 -19.85
N PHE A 80 -14.04 10.27 -20.13
CA PHE A 80 -13.05 10.02 -19.08
C PHE A 80 -12.42 11.32 -18.57
N ALA A 81 -11.99 11.30 -17.31
CA ALA A 81 -11.23 12.38 -16.73
C ALA A 81 -9.78 12.35 -17.20
N THR A 82 -9.21 13.52 -17.45
CA THR A 82 -7.86 13.68 -18.00
C THR A 82 -6.79 13.91 -16.93
N SER A 83 -7.20 14.30 -15.73
CA SER A 83 -6.33 14.52 -14.58
C SER A 83 -6.86 13.85 -13.31
N THR A 84 -5.98 13.62 -12.33
CA THR A 84 -6.38 13.10 -11.02
C THR A 84 -7.24 14.09 -10.22
N ASP A 85 -7.03 15.39 -10.43
CA ASP A 85 -7.78 16.44 -9.74
C ASP A 85 -9.26 16.44 -10.16
N GLU A 86 -9.53 16.18 -11.44
CA GLU A 86 -10.88 16.07 -11.99
C GLU A 86 -11.64 14.86 -11.44
N LEU A 87 -10.92 13.78 -11.10
CA LEU A 87 -11.51 12.60 -10.44
C LEU A 87 -11.72 12.81 -8.93
N GLY A 88 -11.26 13.92 -8.37
CA GLY A 88 -11.22 14.12 -6.91
C GLY A 88 -10.23 13.19 -6.20
N PHE A 89 -9.25 12.62 -6.92
CA PHE A 89 -8.19 11.80 -6.33
C PHE A 89 -6.97 12.67 -6.07
N ALA A 90 -6.84 13.17 -4.85
CA ALA A 90 -5.61 13.84 -4.44
C ALA A 90 -4.41 12.88 -4.53
N ARG A 91 -3.31 13.35 -5.12
CA ARG A 91 -2.02 12.63 -5.17
C ARG A 91 -1.49 12.25 -3.78
N GLU A 92 -1.97 12.94 -2.75
CA GLU A 92 -1.67 12.71 -1.33
C GLU A 92 -2.17 11.34 -0.82
N ASN A 93 -3.22 10.79 -1.43
CA ASN A 93 -3.73 9.45 -1.08
C ASN A 93 -3.00 8.33 -1.82
N ALA A 94 -2.09 8.67 -2.73
CA ALA A 94 -1.32 7.70 -3.49
C ALA A 94 -0.24 7.07 -2.61
N PRO A 95 -0.04 5.74 -2.68
CA PRO A 95 1.08 5.08 -2.01
C PRO A 95 2.43 5.74 -2.36
N PRO A 96 3.24 6.17 -1.37
CA PRO A 96 4.48 6.93 -1.62
C PRO A 96 5.58 6.11 -2.30
N ASP A 97 5.46 4.79 -2.30
CA ASP A 97 6.39 3.87 -2.97
C ASP A 97 6.21 3.85 -4.50
N TYR A 98 5.21 4.55 -5.04
CA TYR A 98 4.85 4.56 -6.45
C TYR A 98 4.59 5.98 -6.96
N THR A 99 4.96 6.22 -8.21
CA THR A 99 4.58 7.41 -8.98
C THR A 99 3.47 7.03 -9.93
N TYR A 100 2.38 7.82 -9.90
CA TYR A 100 1.21 7.60 -10.74
C TYR A 100 1.15 8.63 -11.85
N THR A 101 0.99 8.16 -13.08
CA THR A 101 0.79 9.02 -14.25
C THR A 101 -0.49 8.60 -14.96
N MET A 102 -1.30 9.59 -15.32
CA MET A 102 -2.50 9.38 -16.10
C MET A 102 -2.26 9.89 -17.51
N THR A 103 -2.62 9.06 -18.48
CA THR A 103 -2.49 9.40 -19.89
C THR A 103 -3.81 9.07 -20.57
N ALA A 104 -4.49 10.10 -21.07
CA ALA A 104 -5.58 9.95 -22.00
C ALA A 104 -5.03 9.70 -23.41
N GLY A 105 -5.61 8.77 -24.17
CA GLY A 105 -5.21 8.57 -25.55
C GLY A 105 -5.83 7.35 -26.21
N GLY A 106 -6.10 7.43 -27.51
CA GLY A 106 -6.60 6.33 -28.34
C GLY A 106 -7.03 6.85 -29.70
N ALA A 107 -6.49 6.28 -30.79
CA ALA A 107 -7.02 6.56 -32.13
C ALA A 107 -8.31 5.74 -32.32
N GLY A 108 -9.46 6.41 -32.32
CA GLY A 108 -10.76 5.79 -32.59
C GLY A 108 -11.45 5.11 -31.38
N LEU A 109 -10.94 5.29 -30.16
CA LEU A 109 -11.61 4.85 -28.93
C LEU A 109 -11.32 5.79 -27.77
N GLU A 110 -12.29 5.99 -26.87
CA GLU A 110 -12.05 6.75 -25.65
C GLU A 110 -11.40 5.85 -24.61
N ILE A 111 -10.17 6.20 -24.21
CA ILE A 111 -9.36 5.39 -23.30
C ILE A 111 -8.56 6.33 -22.39
N THR A 112 -8.46 5.93 -21.13
CA THR A 112 -7.53 6.51 -20.16
C THR A 112 -6.73 5.41 -19.51
N SER A 113 -5.45 5.66 -19.32
CA SER A 113 -4.53 4.73 -18.67
C SER A 113 -3.92 5.38 -17.44
N THR A 114 -3.76 4.60 -16.39
CA THR A 114 -3.07 4.99 -15.16
C THR A 114 -1.88 4.07 -14.96
N GLN A 115 -0.67 4.59 -15.05
CA GLN A 115 0.54 3.84 -14.77
C GLN A 115 0.99 4.09 -13.34
N ALA A 116 1.38 3.04 -12.64
CA ALA A 116 1.99 3.05 -11.32
C ALA A 116 3.42 2.51 -11.44
N MET A 117 4.38 3.42 -11.51
CA MET A 117 5.79 3.09 -11.61
C MET A 117 6.42 3.10 -10.21
N PRO A 118 7.11 2.02 -9.79
CA PRO A 118 7.69 1.96 -8.46
C PRO A 118 8.89 2.90 -8.35
N THR A 119 9.06 3.56 -7.20
CA THR A 119 10.27 4.35 -6.92
C THR A 119 11.46 3.46 -6.58
N ASN A 120 11.20 2.24 -6.07
CA ASN A 120 12.22 1.23 -5.80
C ASN A 120 12.23 0.17 -6.92
N PRO A 121 13.36 -0.05 -7.61
CA PRO A 121 13.46 -1.02 -8.70
C PRO A 121 13.28 -2.48 -8.27
N ALA A 122 13.28 -2.80 -6.98
CA ALA A 122 12.96 -4.13 -6.46
C ALA A 122 11.45 -4.45 -6.54
N LEU A 123 10.60 -3.45 -6.78
CA LEU A 123 9.15 -3.62 -6.90
C LEU A 123 8.72 -3.67 -8.37
N ARG A 124 7.57 -4.30 -8.64
CA ARG A 124 6.99 -4.37 -9.98
C ARG A 124 6.06 -3.18 -10.24
N GLY A 125 6.03 -2.70 -11.49
CA GLY A 125 5.07 -1.70 -11.94
C GLY A 125 3.70 -2.27 -12.23
N TYR A 126 2.68 -1.40 -12.20
CA TYR A 126 1.31 -1.73 -12.54
C TYR A 126 0.74 -0.70 -13.51
N ALA A 127 -0.19 -1.10 -14.37
CA ALA A 127 -0.92 -0.21 -15.25
C ALA A 127 -2.40 -0.59 -15.23
N GLY A 128 -3.29 0.39 -15.11
CA GLY A 128 -4.72 0.23 -15.26
C GLY A 128 -5.17 0.94 -16.53
N VAL A 129 -6.14 0.37 -17.23
CA VAL A 129 -6.83 1.01 -18.34
C VAL A 129 -8.32 1.02 -18.08
N VAL A 130 -8.98 2.09 -18.49
CA VAL A 130 -10.44 2.16 -18.64
C VAL A 130 -10.72 2.63 -20.06
N PHE A 131 -11.68 1.97 -20.70
CA PHE A 131 -12.01 2.24 -22.09
C PHE A 131 -13.52 2.12 -22.30
N ALA A 132 -14.05 2.89 -23.26
CA ALA A 132 -15.44 2.82 -23.68
C ALA A 132 -15.52 2.30 -25.11
N THR A 133 -16.26 1.22 -25.35
CA THR A 133 -16.59 0.72 -26.69
C THR A 133 -18.06 1.01 -27.00
N VAL A 134 -18.40 1.29 -28.25
CA VAL A 134 -19.80 1.40 -28.68
C VAL A 134 -20.19 0.09 -29.36
N ASP A 135 -21.22 -0.57 -28.84
CA ASP A 135 -21.78 -1.78 -29.44
C ASP A 135 -22.50 -1.46 -30.77
N PRO A 136 -22.78 -2.46 -31.63
CA PRO A 136 -23.55 -2.27 -32.87
C PRO A 136 -24.93 -1.64 -32.67
N ASN A 137 -25.48 -1.73 -31.46
CA ASN A 137 -26.76 -1.15 -31.07
C ASN A 137 -26.65 0.32 -30.59
N GLY A 138 -25.47 0.93 -30.67
CA GLY A 138 -25.21 2.30 -30.23
C GLY A 138 -25.06 2.48 -28.71
N LEU A 139 -24.97 1.38 -27.95
CA LEU A 139 -24.80 1.40 -26.49
C LEU A 139 -23.31 1.48 -26.13
N ALA A 140 -22.94 2.42 -25.24
CA ALA A 140 -21.59 2.50 -24.70
C ALA A 140 -21.37 1.42 -23.62
N ARG A 141 -20.27 0.67 -23.74
CA ARG A 141 -19.83 -0.33 -22.77
C ARG A 141 -18.47 0.04 -22.21
N LEU A 142 -18.40 0.07 -20.89
CA LEU A 142 -17.17 0.32 -20.16
C LEU A 142 -16.43 -0.99 -19.92
N GLY A 143 -15.14 -0.99 -20.23
CA GLY A 143 -14.22 -2.06 -19.93
C GLY A 143 -13.04 -1.54 -19.11
N THR A 144 -12.45 -2.43 -18.31
CA THR A 144 -11.21 -2.15 -17.58
C THR A 144 -10.28 -3.33 -17.66
N ALA A 145 -8.98 -3.07 -17.66
CA ALA A 145 -8.00 -4.10 -17.41
C ALA A 145 -6.90 -3.57 -16.50
N ILE A 146 -6.29 -4.47 -15.73
CA ILE A 146 -5.12 -4.16 -14.92
C ILE A 146 -3.99 -5.11 -15.30
N CYS A 147 -2.81 -4.54 -15.33
CA CYS A 147 -1.60 -5.10 -15.89
C CYS A 147 -0.47 -5.02 -14.87
N GLN A 148 0.19 -6.14 -14.58
CA GLN A 148 1.43 -6.18 -13.79
C GLN A 148 2.68 -6.36 -14.67
N GLY A 149 3.68 -5.50 -14.48
CA GLY A 149 4.98 -5.61 -15.16
C GLY A 149 5.66 -6.96 -14.92
N SER A 150 6.21 -7.55 -15.99
CA SER A 150 6.89 -8.85 -15.97
C SER A 150 8.25 -8.82 -15.27
N THR A 151 8.85 -7.63 -15.14
CA THR A 151 10.15 -7.40 -14.50
C THR A 151 10.05 -6.27 -13.47
N ALA A 152 10.75 -6.40 -12.34
CA ALA A 152 10.82 -5.35 -11.33
C ALA A 152 11.56 -4.11 -11.89
N GLY A 153 11.12 -2.91 -11.50
CA GLY A 153 11.67 -1.65 -12.01
C GLY A 153 11.26 -1.27 -13.43
N VAL A 154 10.54 -2.14 -14.15
CA VAL A 154 10.00 -1.85 -15.49
C VAL A 154 8.54 -1.39 -15.36
N PRO A 155 8.14 -0.30 -16.03
CA PRO A 155 6.73 0.10 -16.07
C PRO A 155 5.88 -1.02 -16.70
N ALA A 156 4.68 -1.23 -16.19
CA ALA A 156 3.76 -2.15 -16.82
C ALA A 156 3.33 -1.58 -18.19
N PRO A 157 3.21 -2.41 -19.23
CA PRO A 157 2.78 -1.95 -20.53
C PRO A 157 1.36 -1.40 -20.43
N THR A 158 1.14 -0.22 -20.99
CA THR A 158 -0.19 0.37 -21.09
C THR A 158 -1.02 -0.47 -22.06
N PRO A 159 -2.18 -0.99 -21.64
CA PRO A 159 -3.07 -1.66 -22.56
C PRO A 159 -3.49 -0.72 -23.68
N ILE A 160 -3.47 -1.21 -24.92
CA ILE A 160 -3.88 -0.45 -26.11
C ILE A 160 -5.20 -0.99 -26.63
N ALA A 161 -6.09 -0.13 -27.11
CA ALA A 161 -7.23 -0.62 -27.89
C ALA A 161 -6.80 -0.85 -29.34
N VAL A 162 -7.07 -2.05 -29.84
CA VAL A 162 -6.87 -2.44 -31.24
C VAL A 162 -8.18 -3.08 -31.70
N ALA A 163 -8.75 -2.55 -32.79
CA ALA A 163 -9.99 -3.08 -33.39
C ALA A 163 -11.17 -3.25 -32.40
N GLY A 164 -11.36 -2.30 -31.48
CA GLY A 164 -12.46 -2.34 -30.51
C GLY A 164 -12.28 -3.34 -29.36
N GLN A 165 -11.08 -3.91 -29.19
CA GLN A 165 -10.70 -4.77 -28.07
C GLN A 165 -9.44 -4.23 -27.39
N VAL A 166 -9.32 -4.41 -26.08
CA VAL A 166 -8.09 -4.05 -25.36
C VAL A 166 -7.09 -5.19 -25.43
N GLN A 167 -5.92 -4.92 -26.01
CA GLN A 167 -4.80 -5.84 -26.08
C GLN A 167 -3.72 -5.44 -25.06
N ILE A 168 -3.20 -6.45 -24.38
CA ILE A 168 -2.20 -6.34 -23.33
C ILE A 168 -1.01 -7.19 -23.76
N ALA A 169 0.07 -6.57 -24.22
CA ALA A 169 1.30 -7.28 -24.57
C ALA A 169 2.25 -7.34 -23.36
N ASN A 170 2.98 -8.44 -23.16
CA ASN A 170 4.07 -8.59 -22.17
C ASN A 170 3.71 -8.31 -20.71
N CYS A 171 2.54 -8.77 -20.27
CA CYS A 171 2.05 -8.51 -18.92
C CYS A 171 1.10 -9.61 -18.42
N ASN A 172 1.16 -9.93 -17.12
CA ASN A 172 0.16 -10.77 -16.48
C ASN A 172 -1.09 -9.92 -16.18
N THR A 173 -2.20 -10.27 -16.79
CA THR A 173 -3.52 -9.71 -16.48
C THR A 173 -3.98 -10.21 -15.12
N LEU A 174 -4.41 -9.28 -14.25
CA LEU A 174 -4.88 -9.56 -12.90
C LEU A 174 -6.38 -9.31 -12.75
#